data_AF-A0A7X8C3S4-F1
#
_entry.id   AF-A0A7X8C3S4-F1
#
_cell.length_a   1.000
_cell.length_b   1.000
_cell.length_c   1.000
_cell.angle_alpha   90.00
_cell.angle_beta   90.00
_cell.angle_gamma   90.00
#
_symmetry.space_group_name_H-M   'P 1'
#
loop_
_entity.id
_entity.type
_entity.pdbx_description
1 polymer ?
#
loop_
_entity_poly.entity_id
_entity_poly.type
_entity_poly.pdbx_seq_one_letter_code
_entity_poly.pdbx_strand_id
1 'polypeptide(L)'
;MLPEMKSSFDEFIKGIKKFGIMPHLRFRRSQSGDVTEHDWVFLVNTRPPHNGAHIGRCCTCCIGNGSINDYDHFKESFSYEEYETIVNLLFDYIYTDAQYKSIQS
;
A
#
# COMPACT_ATOMS: atom_id res chain seq x y z
N MET A 1 -3.27 16.96 11.77
CA MET A 1 -2.63 15.85 12.50
C MET A 1 -2.49 14.70 11.54
N LEU A 2 -1.28 14.13 11.39
CA LEU A 2 -1.13 12.87 10.65
C LEU A 2 -1.89 11.78 11.42
N PRO A 3 -2.58 10.85 10.75
CA PRO A 3 -3.21 9.73 11.44
C PRO A 3 -2.14 8.96 12.23
N GLU A 4 -2.49 8.54 13.45
CA GLU A 4 -1.61 7.69 14.27
C GLU A 4 -1.19 6.46 13.46
N MET A 5 0.11 6.11 13.51
CA MET A 5 0.60 4.87 12.93
C MET A 5 -0.19 3.69 13.50
N LYS A 6 -0.97 3.02 12.66
CA LYS A 6 -1.74 1.85 13.07
C LYS A 6 -0.99 0.53 12.85
N SER A 7 0.03 0.50 11.99
CA SER A 7 0.86 -0.68 11.76
C SER A 7 2.27 -0.33 11.28
N SER A 8 3.25 -1.11 11.75
CA SER A 8 4.64 -1.06 11.30
C SER A 8 4.81 -1.70 9.92
N PHE A 9 5.96 -1.45 9.27
CA PHE A 9 6.28 -2.08 7.99
C PHE A 9 6.30 -3.62 8.08
N ASP A 10 6.91 -4.18 9.12
CA ASP A 10 6.98 -5.63 9.29
C ASP A 10 5.60 -6.26 9.48
N GLU A 11 4.72 -5.61 10.25
CA GLU A 11 3.33 -6.05 10.42
C GLU A 11 2.56 -5.99 9.11
N PHE A 12 2.72 -4.91 8.35
CA PHE A 12 2.12 -4.77 7.01
C PHE A 12 2.60 -5.88 6.07
N ILE A 13 3.92 -6.08 5.94
CA ILE A 13 4.51 -7.09 5.05
C ILE A 13 4.08 -8.51 5.44
N LYS A 14 4.13 -8.85 6.74
CA LYS A 14 3.65 -10.16 7.23
C LYS A 14 2.15 -10.33 6.96
N GLY A 15 1.38 -9.26 7.16
CA GLY A 15 -0.06 -9.20 6.97
C GLY A 15 -0.49 -9.48 5.52
N ILE A 16 0.19 -8.89 4.53
CA ILE A 16 -0.16 -9.09 3.12
C ILE A 16 0.40 -10.39 2.54
N LYS A 17 1.57 -10.86 2.99
CA LYS A 17 2.19 -12.10 2.47
C LYS A 17 1.32 -13.35 2.67
N LYS A 18 0.53 -13.40 3.75
CA LYS A 18 -0.39 -14.52 4.01
C LYS A 18 -1.46 -14.67 2.92
N PHE A 19 -1.75 -13.59 2.19
CA PHE A 19 -2.72 -13.56 1.10
C PHE A 19 -2.09 -13.82 -0.29
N GLY A 20 -0.81 -14.18 -0.38
CA GLY A 20 -0.15 -14.31 -1.69
C GLY A 20 -0.11 -12.99 -2.43
N ILE A 21 0.22 -11.91 -1.71
CA ILE A 21 0.32 -10.56 -2.24
C ILE A 21 1.77 -10.10 -2.15
N MET A 22 2.26 -9.51 -3.24
CA MET A 22 3.56 -8.86 -3.31
C MET A 22 3.38 -7.34 -3.28
N PRO A 23 4.01 -6.62 -2.33
CA PRO A 23 3.99 -5.17 -2.32
C PRO A 23 4.93 -4.59 -3.37
N HIS A 24 4.49 -3.54 -4.06
CA HIS A 24 5.34 -2.68 -4.90
C HIS A 24 5.25 -1.24 -4.39
N LEU A 25 6.33 -0.76 -3.78
CA LEU A 25 6.39 0.51 -3.05
C LEU A 25 7.16 1.55 -3.87
N ARG A 26 6.58 2.73 -4.06
CA ARG A 26 7.22 3.86 -4.76
C ARG A 26 7.08 5.13 -3.93
N PHE A 27 8.10 5.46 -3.15
CA PHE A 27 8.07 6.58 -2.22
C PHE A 27 8.74 7.84 -2.80
N ARG A 28 8.23 8.31 -3.95
CA ARG A 28 8.79 9.45 -4.70
C ARG A 28 8.86 10.74 -3.87
N ARG A 29 7.73 11.20 -3.33
CA ARG A 29 7.66 12.42 -2.51
C ARG A 29 8.51 12.30 -1.24
N SER A 30 8.47 11.15 -0.58
CA SER A 30 9.30 10.93 0.61
C SER A 30 10.79 10.97 0.29
N GLN A 31 11.21 10.56 -0.91
CA GLN A 31 12.61 10.58 -1.34
C GLN A 31 13.07 11.95 -1.84
N SER A 32 12.25 12.62 -2.66
CA SER A 32 12.63 13.89 -3.31
C SER A 32 12.35 15.12 -2.44
N GLY A 33 11.36 15.05 -1.56
CA GLY A 33 10.81 16.21 -0.86
C GLY A 33 9.94 17.13 -1.72
N ASP A 34 9.72 16.79 -3.00
CA ASP A 34 8.86 17.57 -3.90
C ASP A 34 7.39 17.38 -3.53
N VAL A 35 6.71 18.49 -3.25
CA VAL A 35 5.30 18.51 -2.85
C VAL A 35 4.34 18.14 -3.98
N THR A 36 4.80 18.17 -5.23
CA THR A 36 4.04 17.78 -6.43
C THR A 36 4.16 16.29 -6.74
N GLU A 37 5.13 15.60 -6.15
CA GLU A 37 5.25 14.16 -6.26
C GLU A 37 4.32 13.42 -5.28
N HIS A 38 4.11 12.14 -5.54
CA HIS A 38 3.25 11.29 -4.73
C HIS A 38 3.92 9.95 -4.44
N ASP A 39 3.70 9.48 -3.23
CA ASP A 39 4.06 8.13 -2.81
C ASP A 39 2.93 7.16 -3.17
N TRP A 40 3.31 5.97 -3.65
CA TRP A 40 2.39 4.94 -4.10
C TRP A 40 2.72 3.61 -3.45
N VAL A 41 1.68 2.93 -2.99
CA VAL A 41 1.74 1.56 -2.49
C VAL A 41 0.81 0.73 -3.34
N PHE A 42 1.37 -0.25 -4.05
CA PHE A 42 0.61 -1.23 -4.82
C PHE A 42 0.73 -2.61 -4.17
N LEU A 43 -0.37 -3.35 -4.17
CA LEU A 43 -0.48 -4.72 -3.70
C LEU A 43 -0.82 -5.60 -4.89
N VAL A 44 0.14 -6.42 -5.33
CA VAL A 44 0.03 -7.26 -6.52
C VAL A 44 -0.33 -8.68 -6.13
N ASN A 45 -1.42 -9.21 -6.65
CA ASN A 45 -1.83 -10.59 -6.47
C ASN A 45 -0.85 -11.53 -7.18
N THR A 46 -0.35 -12.54 -6.47
CA THR A 46 0.50 -13.58 -7.05
C THR A 46 -0.23 -14.90 -7.29
N ARG A 47 -1.50 -15.01 -6.87
CA ARG A 47 -2.30 -16.24 -7.01
C ARG A 47 -2.96 -16.31 -8.40
N PRO A 48 -2.93 -17.48 -9.08
CA PRO A 48 -3.78 -17.72 -10.24
C PRO A 48 -5.28 -17.66 -9.90
N PRO A 49 -6.17 -17.36 -10.85
CA PRO A 49 -5.88 -17.09 -12.27
C PRO A 49 -5.45 -15.63 -12.54
N HIS A 50 -5.69 -14.71 -11.60
CA HIS A 50 -5.49 -13.27 -11.77
C HIS A 50 -4.10 -12.80 -11.26
N ASN A 51 -3.05 -13.56 -11.54
CA ASN A 51 -1.68 -13.14 -11.19
C ASN A 51 -1.36 -11.82 -11.92
N GLY A 52 -0.85 -10.84 -11.18
CA GLY A 52 -0.56 -9.50 -11.70
C GLY A 52 -1.68 -8.47 -11.46
N ALA A 53 -2.91 -8.92 -11.15
CA ALA A 53 -3.96 -8.03 -10.68
C ALA A 53 -3.49 -7.25 -9.46
N HIS A 54 -3.91 -6.00 -9.29
CA HIS A 54 -3.40 -5.20 -8.18
C HIS A 54 -4.37 -4.12 -7.72
N ILE A 55 -4.29 -3.81 -6.43
CA ILE A 55 -4.86 -2.58 -5.86
C ILE A 55 -3.74 -1.62 -5.49
N GLY A 56 -3.96 -0.33 -5.70
CA GLY A 56 -3.01 0.73 -5.34
C GLY A 56 -3.65 1.81 -4.50
N ARG A 57 -2.84 2.43 -3.64
CA ARG A 57 -3.18 3.67 -2.92
C ARG A 57 -2.11 4.73 -3.15
N CYS A 58 -2.56 5.95 -3.48
CA CYS A 58 -1.74 7.16 -3.46
C CYS A 58 -1.68 7.76 -2.03
N CYS A 59 -0.61 8.49 -1.69
CA CYS A 59 -0.35 8.97 -0.32
C CYS A 59 -1.59 9.58 0.36
N THR A 60 -1.76 9.31 1.66
CA THR A 60 -2.75 10.02 2.50
C THR A 60 -2.36 11.45 2.82
N CYS A 61 -1.12 11.83 2.49
CA CYS A 61 -0.55 13.15 2.73
C CYS A 61 -1.16 14.25 1.84
N CYS A 62 -1.71 13.86 0.69
CA CYS A 62 -2.39 14.75 -0.24
C CYS A 62 -3.90 14.72 0.05
N ILE A 63 -4.33 15.56 0.99
CA ILE A 63 -5.72 16.02 1.14
C ILE A 63 -6.75 14.88 1.13
N GLY A 64 -6.66 13.93 2.07
CA GLY A 64 -7.76 12.99 2.36
C GLY A 64 -8.19 12.05 1.22
N ASN A 65 -7.53 12.09 0.07
CA ASN A 65 -7.89 11.34 -1.13
C ASN A 65 -6.94 10.16 -1.31
N GLY A 66 -6.96 9.23 -0.35
CA GLY A 66 -6.45 7.88 -0.61
C GLY A 66 -7.34 7.23 -1.66
N SER A 67 -7.05 7.46 -2.94
CA SER A 67 -7.78 6.80 -4.03
C SER A 67 -7.32 5.35 -4.11
N ILE A 68 -8.27 4.42 -3.95
CA ILE A 68 -8.03 3.02 -4.30
C ILE A 68 -8.19 2.90 -5.80
N ASN A 69 -7.15 2.41 -6.45
CA ASN A 69 -7.26 1.98 -7.83
C ASN A 69 -7.18 0.45 -7.86
N ASP A 70 -8.31 -0.20 -8.14
CA ASP A 70 -8.40 -1.64 -8.36
C ASP A 70 -8.25 -1.92 -9.86
N TYR A 71 -7.27 -2.75 -10.21
CA TYR A 71 -6.94 -3.13 -11.58
C TYR A 71 -7.04 -4.65 -11.77
N ASP A 72 -7.50 -5.04 -12.95
CA ASP A 72 -7.45 -6.42 -13.48
C ASP A 72 -8.07 -7.49 -12.55
N HIS A 73 -9.27 -7.24 -12.04
CA HIS A 73 -10.04 -8.21 -11.23
C HIS A 73 -9.38 -8.58 -9.89
N PHE A 74 -8.63 -7.68 -9.25
CA PHE A 74 -7.98 -7.96 -7.98
C PHE A 74 -8.99 -8.40 -6.91
N LYS A 75 -10.12 -7.68 -6.78
CA LYS A 75 -11.18 -8.04 -5.83
C LYS A 75 -11.76 -9.44 -6.07
N GLU A 76 -11.82 -9.92 -7.30
CA GLU A 76 -12.34 -11.26 -7.63
C GLU A 76 -11.39 -12.39 -7.23
N SER A 77 -10.13 -12.06 -6.92
CA SER A 77 -9.10 -13.02 -6.50
C SER A 77 -9.22 -13.45 -5.04
N PHE A 78 -10.11 -12.82 -4.27
CA PHE A 78 -10.20 -12.94 -2.82
C PHE A 78 -11.65 -13.09 -2.35
N SER A 79 -11.86 -13.73 -1.20
CA SER A 79 -13.16 -13.62 -0.53
C SER A 79 -13.42 -12.16 -0.12
N TYR A 80 -14.68 -11.83 0.19
CA TYR A 80 -15.02 -10.50 0.68
C TYR A 80 -14.22 -10.14 1.95
N GLU A 81 -14.11 -11.08 2.89
CA GLU A 81 -13.36 -10.87 4.14
C GLU A 81 -11.85 -10.72 3.91
N GLU A 82 -11.28 -11.51 3.00
CA GLU A 82 -9.89 -11.38 2.61
C GLU A 82 -9.64 -10.01 1.98
N TYR A 83 -10.47 -9.60 1.01
CA TYR A 83 -10.37 -8.32 0.33
C TYR A 83 -10.45 -7.14 1.32
N GLU A 84 -11.46 -7.12 2.20
CA GLU A 84 -11.60 -6.07 3.21
C GLU A 84 -10.39 -6.04 4.16
N THR A 85 -9.86 -7.21 4.55
CA THR A 85 -8.65 -7.28 5.37
C THR A 85 -7.44 -6.69 4.65
N ILE A 86 -7.27 -6.98 3.36
CA ILE A 86 -6.18 -6.46 2.53
C ILE A 86 -6.29 -4.94 2.38
N VAL A 87 -7.50 -4.43 2.12
CA VAL A 87 -7.76 -2.98 2.06
C VAL A 87 -7.43 -2.33 3.40
N ASN A 88 -7.88 -2.89 4.52
CA ASN A 88 -7.57 -2.35 5.83
C ASN A 88 -6.05 -2.31 6.09
N LEU A 89 -5.31 -3.38 5.76
CA LEU A 89 -3.85 -3.39 5.84
C LEU A 89 -3.21 -2.30 4.98
N LEU A 90 -3.72 -2.07 3.76
CA LEU A 90 -3.26 -1.02 2.87
C LEU A 90 -3.49 0.38 3.44
N PHE A 91 -4.58 0.60 4.18
CA PHE A 91 -4.92 1.90 4.76
C PHE A 91 -4.28 2.16 6.12
N ASP A 92 -4.19 1.14 6.97
CA ASP A 92 -3.58 1.19 8.30
C ASP A 92 -2.06 1.25 8.25
N TYR A 93 -1.44 0.85 7.13
CA TYR A 93 -0.03 1.12 6.88
C TYR A 93 0.16 2.62 6.59
N ILE A 94 0.77 3.30 7.55
CA ILE A 94 1.13 4.70 7.44
C ILE A 94 2.65 4.79 7.55
N TYR A 95 3.29 5.20 6.46
CA TYR A 95 4.71 5.50 6.41
C TYR A 95 4.93 6.96 6.82
N THR A 96 4.59 7.32 8.06
CA THR A 96 4.89 8.67 8.55
C THR A 96 6.39 8.82 8.78
N ASP A 97 7.05 9.46 7.82
CA ASP A 97 8.24 10.32 7.92
C ASP A 97 9.56 9.79 8.54
N ALA A 98 10.66 10.31 7.99
CA ALA A 98 12.07 10.16 8.38
C ALA A 98 12.75 8.78 8.20
N GLN A 99 12.18 7.65 8.66
CA GLN A 99 12.91 6.36 8.64
C GLN A 99 13.10 5.73 7.25
N TYR A 100 12.24 6.09 6.28
CA TYR A 100 12.39 5.61 4.90
C TYR A 100 13.35 6.47 4.05
N LYS A 101 13.74 7.66 4.53
CA LYS A 101 14.77 8.48 3.89
C LYS A 101 16.18 7.92 4.08
N SER A 102 16.39 7.01 5.03
CA SER A 102 17.71 6.43 5.36
C SER A 102 17.97 5.04 4.78
N ILE A 103 17.04 4.45 4.00
CA ILE A 103 17.26 3.14 3.33
C ILE A 103 17.99 3.30 1.98
N GLN A 104 18.34 4.53 1.59
CA GLN A 104 19.29 4.79 0.51
C GLN A 104 20.21 5.97 0.85
N SER A 105 21.21 5.72 1.69
CA SER A 105 22.45 6.50 1.74
C SER A 105 23.63 5.55 1.83
#